data_AF-A0A940LC59-F1
#
_entry.id   AF-A0A940LC59-F1
#
_cell.length_a   1.000
_cell.length_b   1.000
_cell.length_c   1.000
_cell.angle_alpha   90.00
_cell.angle_beta   90.00
_cell.angle_gamma   90.00
#
_symmetry.space_group_name_H-M   'P 1'
#
loop_
_entity.id
_entity.type
_entity.pdbx_description
1 polymer ?
#
loop_
_entity_poly.entity_id
_entity_poly.type
_entity_poly.pdbx_seq_one_letter_code
_entity_poly.pdbx_strand_id
1 'polypeptide(L)'
;MTSGQLKGTLLEYLIRQLLQNCGFSAVKPDGHYIYEQRGTGLFFINGKGAAHDADVLMDPPIQLPFSYPSRILFECKAYETTIGLNVVRNALGLRYDINEFEIVTDESIQKRKNNRRANYAISDRKRFDYQVGVAAVEPYSPAAFEFAANNKIPLFSLRWFLPENVCDLFHDIN
;
A
#
# COMPACT_ATOMS: atom_id res chain seq x y z
N MET A 1 -11.52 -15.25 13.59
CA MET A 1 -10.93 -15.04 12.25
C MET A 1 -11.61 -16.03 11.32
N THR A 2 -12.22 -15.56 10.22
CA THR A 2 -12.84 -16.43 9.20
C THR A 2 -11.76 -17.05 8.30
N SER A 3 -12.07 -18.11 7.55
CA SER A 3 -11.10 -18.68 6.59
C SER A 3 -10.62 -17.64 5.57
N GLY A 4 -11.51 -16.79 5.06
CA GLY A 4 -11.14 -15.70 4.15
C GLY A 4 -10.18 -14.68 4.78
N GLN A 5 -10.39 -14.33 6.06
CA GLN A 5 -9.45 -13.47 6.80
C GLN A 5 -8.10 -14.17 7.01
N LEU A 6 -8.11 -15.46 7.33
CA LEU A 6 -6.88 -16.24 7.51
C LEU A 6 -6.07 -16.34 6.20
N LYS A 7 -6.75 -16.58 5.06
CA LYS A 7 -6.14 -16.53 3.73
C LYS A 7 -5.51 -15.16 3.46
N GLY A 8 -6.24 -14.06 3.70
CA GLY A 8 -5.72 -12.69 3.55
C GLY A 8 -4.46 -12.45 4.38
N THR A 9 -4.52 -12.72 5.68
CA THR A 9 -3.39 -12.57 6.61
C THR A 9 -2.20 -13.45 6.23
N LEU A 10 -2.43 -14.66 5.73
CA LEU A 10 -1.35 -15.55 5.27
C LEU A 10 -0.66 -14.97 4.02
N LEU A 11 -1.42 -14.46 3.05
CA LEU A 11 -0.84 -13.81 1.87
C LEU A 11 -0.03 -12.59 2.30
N GLU A 12 -0.57 -11.71 3.14
CA GLU A 12 0.14 -10.54 3.67
C GLU A 12 1.45 -10.94 4.37
N TYR A 13 1.42 -12.00 5.18
CA TYR A 13 2.61 -12.52 5.85
C TYR A 13 3.66 -12.99 4.83
N LEU A 14 3.27 -13.78 3.82
CA LEU A 14 4.18 -14.27 2.78
C LEU A 14 4.84 -13.11 2.01
N ILE A 15 4.07 -12.12 1.58
CA ILE A 15 4.60 -10.94 0.88
C ILE A 15 5.56 -10.15 1.79
N ARG A 16 5.20 -9.97 3.06
CA ARG A 16 6.06 -9.30 4.04
C ARG A 16 7.38 -10.04 4.22
N GLN A 17 7.36 -11.36 4.37
CA GLN A 17 8.57 -12.18 4.49
C GLN A 17 9.46 -12.08 3.24
N LEU A 18 8.87 -12.13 2.06
CA LEU A 18 9.61 -11.98 0.81
C LEU A 18 10.30 -10.62 0.71
N LEU A 19 9.58 -9.53 1.03
CA LEU A 19 10.15 -8.19 1.04
C LEU A 19 11.26 -8.06 2.10
N GLN A 20 11.07 -8.62 3.29
CA GLN A 20 12.09 -8.65 4.34
C GLN A 20 13.37 -9.38 3.89
N ASN A 21 13.22 -10.51 3.18
CA ASN A 21 14.36 -11.23 2.61
C ASN A 21 15.08 -10.41 1.52
N CYS A 22 14.39 -9.48 0.87
CA CYS A 22 14.97 -8.49 -0.04
C CYS A 22 15.52 -7.23 0.67
N GLY A 23 15.55 -7.21 2.02
CA GLY A 23 16.10 -6.13 2.83
C GLY A 23 15.12 -5.00 3.17
N PHE A 24 13.84 -5.12 2.81
CA PHE A 24 12.84 -4.15 3.22
C PHE A 24 12.55 -4.26 4.73
N SER A 25 12.18 -3.15 5.36
CA SER A 25 11.74 -3.13 6.75
C SER A 25 10.29 -2.69 6.89
N ALA A 26 9.57 -3.24 7.87
CA ALA A 26 8.20 -2.80 8.13
C ALA A 26 8.17 -1.34 8.59
N VAL A 27 7.20 -0.57 8.07
CA VAL A 27 7.03 0.82 8.47
C VAL A 27 6.59 0.90 9.93
N LYS A 28 7.27 1.75 10.70
CA LYS A 28 6.84 2.10 12.06
C LYS A 28 5.73 3.16 11.98
N PRO A 29 4.55 2.93 12.59
CA PRO A 29 3.49 3.92 12.61
C PRO A 29 3.93 5.13 13.44
N ASP A 30 3.54 6.33 12.99
CA ASP A 30 3.80 7.59 13.67
C ASP A 30 2.66 7.98 14.64
N GLY A 31 1.57 7.21 14.64
CA GLY A 31 0.41 7.44 15.50
C GLY A 31 -0.51 8.56 14.99
N HIS A 32 -0.24 9.12 13.81
CA HIS A 32 -1.00 10.23 13.26
C HIS A 32 -1.35 10.02 11.78
N TYR A 33 -0.37 10.05 10.87
CA TYR A 33 -0.60 9.84 9.44
C TYR A 33 -0.62 8.35 9.09
N ILE A 34 0.18 7.56 9.81
CA ILE A 34 0.15 6.10 9.78
C ILE A 34 0.00 5.60 11.21
N TYR A 35 -1.04 4.82 11.45
CA TYR A 35 -1.41 4.43 12.81
C TYR A 35 -2.03 3.04 12.85
N GLU A 36 -1.90 2.39 14.00
CA GLU A 36 -2.67 1.20 14.29
C GLU A 36 -4.06 1.59 14.77
N GLN A 37 -5.10 1.04 14.16
CA GLN A 37 -6.46 1.26 14.60
C GLN A 37 -6.69 0.56 15.95
N ARG A 38 -7.19 1.33 16.92
CA ARG A 38 -7.47 0.83 18.27
C ARG A 38 -8.47 -0.32 18.23
N GLY A 39 -8.10 -1.45 18.85
CA GLY A 39 -8.97 -2.61 19.05
C GLY A 39 -8.94 -3.64 17.91
N THR A 40 -8.46 -3.29 16.72
CA THR A 40 -8.34 -4.22 15.58
C THR A 40 -6.90 -4.62 15.29
N GLY A 41 -5.92 -3.75 15.61
CA GLY A 41 -4.50 -3.98 15.29
C GLY A 41 -4.17 -3.81 13.80
N LEU A 42 -5.13 -3.37 12.99
CA LEU A 42 -4.96 -3.06 11.58
C LEU A 42 -4.17 -1.78 11.39
N PHE A 43 -3.37 -1.73 10.34
CA PHE A 43 -2.49 -0.61 10.03
C PHE A 43 -3.17 0.31 9.02
N PHE A 44 -3.31 1.60 9.36
CA PHE A 44 -3.96 2.57 8.50
C PHE A 44 -3.00 3.64 8.00
N ILE A 45 -3.26 4.13 6.79
CA ILE A 45 -2.62 5.30 6.19
C ILE A 45 -3.68 6.31 5.74
N ASN A 46 -3.49 7.58 6.07
CA ASN A 46 -4.39 8.64 5.60
C ASN A 46 -4.22 8.92 4.10
N GLY A 47 -5.33 8.94 3.35
CA GLY A 47 -5.44 9.47 1.99
C GLY A 47 -6.29 10.74 1.92
N LYS A 48 -6.60 11.24 0.71
CA LYS A 48 -7.38 12.49 0.52
C LYS A 48 -8.78 12.41 1.08
N GLY A 49 -9.45 11.27 0.87
CA GLY A 49 -10.86 11.10 1.24
C GLY A 49 -11.06 10.40 2.59
N ALA A 50 -10.25 9.40 2.88
CA ALA A 50 -10.35 8.57 4.07
C ALA A 50 -9.01 7.91 4.40
N ALA A 51 -8.91 7.32 5.59
CA ALA A 51 -7.83 6.40 5.90
C ALA A 51 -8.08 5.03 5.24
N HIS A 52 -7.01 4.41 4.76
CA HIS A 52 -7.03 3.10 4.11
C HIS A 52 -6.31 2.09 4.97
N ASP A 53 -6.84 0.87 5.02
CA ASP A 53 -6.13 -0.26 5.57
C ASP A 53 -4.90 -0.56 4.68
N ALA A 54 -3.78 -0.86 5.31
CA ALA A 54 -2.49 -1.00 4.67
C ALA A 54 -1.94 -2.41 4.92
N ASP A 55 -2.34 -3.34 4.06
CA ASP A 55 -1.99 -4.77 4.07
C ASP A 55 -0.48 -4.99 4.32
N VAL A 56 0.39 -4.55 3.40
CA VAL A 56 1.84 -4.70 3.51
C VAL A 56 2.56 -3.40 3.15
N LEU A 57 2.81 -2.56 4.17
CA LEU A 57 3.53 -1.30 4.05
C LEU A 57 4.98 -1.41 4.55
N MET A 58 5.94 -1.15 3.65
CA MET A 58 7.38 -1.39 3.89
C MET A 58 8.25 -0.22 3.43
N ASP A 59 9.34 0.03 4.15
CA ASP A 59 10.44 0.91 3.74
C ASP A 59 11.47 0.10 2.90
N PRO A 60 11.83 0.54 1.69
CA PRO A 60 12.90 -0.05 0.89
C PRO A 60 14.28 0.01 1.59
N PRO A 61 15.18 -0.97 1.31
CA PRO A 61 16.51 -1.02 1.92
C PRO A 61 17.40 0.19 1.57
N ILE A 62 17.15 0.80 0.40
CA ILE A 62 17.91 1.94 -0.11
C ILE A 62 16.92 3.02 -0.52
N GLN A 63 17.23 4.25 -0.11
CA GLN A 63 16.46 5.45 -0.41
C GLN A 63 17.22 6.29 -1.44
N LEU A 64 16.50 6.82 -2.43
CA LEU A 64 17.14 7.63 -3.48
C LEU A 64 17.55 8.99 -2.90
N PRO A 65 18.83 9.40 -3.02
CA PRO A 65 19.27 10.73 -2.60
C PRO A 65 18.51 11.85 -3.34
N PHE A 66 18.37 13.00 -2.70
CA PHE A 66 17.70 14.19 -3.24
C PHE A 66 16.23 13.98 -3.65
N SER A 67 15.59 12.92 -3.14
CA SER A 67 14.17 12.63 -3.31
C SER A 67 13.49 12.48 -1.94
N TYR A 68 12.16 12.53 -1.91
CA TYR A 68 11.45 12.06 -0.72
C TYR A 68 11.74 10.57 -0.51
N PRO A 69 11.90 10.12 0.73
CA PRO A 69 12.03 8.70 1.01
C PRO A 69 10.81 7.97 0.47
N SER A 70 11.01 6.85 -0.22
CA SER A 70 9.92 6.05 -0.76
C SER A 70 9.45 4.99 0.22
N ARG A 71 8.20 4.60 0.07
CA ARG A 71 7.56 3.46 0.74
C ARG A 71 6.80 2.64 -0.28
N ILE A 72 6.71 1.34 -0.07
CA ILE A 72 5.90 0.47 -0.91
C ILE A 72 4.74 -0.11 -0.10
N LEU A 73 3.55 -0.03 -0.67
CA LEU A 73 2.34 -0.66 -0.16
C LEU A 73 1.88 -1.73 -1.16
N PHE A 74 1.75 -2.98 -0.72
CA PHE A 74 1.12 -4.02 -1.52
C PHE A 74 -0.31 -4.27 -1.03
N GLU A 75 -1.27 -4.14 -1.94
CA GLU A 75 -2.65 -4.60 -1.77
C GLU A 75 -2.71 -6.11 -2.04
N CYS A 76 -3.10 -6.90 -1.04
CA CYS A 76 -3.14 -8.34 -1.09
C CYS A 76 -4.55 -8.85 -1.42
N LYS A 77 -4.68 -9.69 -2.45
CA LYS A 77 -5.96 -10.28 -2.88
C LYS A 77 -5.87 -11.80 -2.95
N ALA A 78 -6.39 -12.44 -1.90
CA ALA A 78 -6.49 -13.89 -1.76
C ALA A 78 -7.74 -14.47 -2.46
N TYR A 79 -7.96 -14.10 -3.72
CA TYR A 79 -9.08 -14.64 -4.52
C TYR A 79 -8.70 -15.97 -5.16
N GLU A 80 -9.70 -16.82 -5.37
CA GLU A 80 -9.59 -18.10 -6.10
C GLU A 80 -9.72 -17.92 -7.62
N THR A 81 -9.96 -16.68 -8.07
CA THR A 81 -10.15 -16.34 -9.48
C THR A 81 -9.10 -15.37 -9.97
N THR A 82 -8.90 -15.36 -11.29
CA THR A 82 -8.02 -14.43 -11.99
C THR A 82 -8.29 -12.98 -11.58
N ILE A 83 -7.23 -12.25 -11.23
CA ILE A 83 -7.33 -10.86 -10.81
C ILE A 83 -7.70 -9.96 -11.99
N GLY A 84 -8.83 -9.28 -11.83
CA GLY A 84 -9.39 -8.37 -12.83
C GLY A 84 -8.75 -6.99 -12.86
N LEU A 85 -9.03 -6.26 -13.94
CA LEU A 85 -8.53 -4.91 -14.19
C LEU A 85 -8.98 -3.89 -13.11
N ASN A 86 -10.16 -4.07 -12.53
CA ASN A 86 -10.69 -3.22 -11.47
C ASN A 86 -9.77 -3.19 -10.24
N VAL A 87 -9.18 -4.32 -9.86
CA VAL A 87 -8.28 -4.41 -8.70
C VAL A 87 -7.03 -3.54 -8.92
N VAL A 88 -6.41 -3.66 -10.09
CA VAL A 88 -5.19 -2.88 -10.42
C VAL A 88 -5.51 -1.39 -10.59
N ARG A 89 -6.68 -1.04 -11.13
CA ARG A 89 -7.16 0.35 -11.18
C ARG A 89 -7.37 0.94 -9.80
N ASN A 90 -7.91 0.18 -8.87
CA ASN A 90 -8.07 0.62 -7.49
C ASN A 90 -6.73 0.87 -6.83
N ALA A 91 -5.73 0.01 -7.05
CA ALA A 91 -4.37 0.23 -6.56
C ALA A 91 -3.72 1.52 -7.13
N LEU A 92 -3.97 1.83 -8.40
CA LEU A 92 -3.57 3.12 -8.98
C LEU A 92 -4.25 4.31 -8.27
N GLY A 93 -5.57 4.21 -8.04
CA GLY A 93 -6.34 5.22 -7.33
C GLY A 93 -5.81 5.44 -5.92
N LEU A 94 -5.52 4.35 -5.19
CA LEU A 94 -4.92 4.40 -3.85
C LEU A 94 -3.58 5.12 -3.87
N ARG A 95 -2.71 4.85 -4.87
CA ARG A 95 -1.42 5.54 -5.02
C ARG A 95 -1.60 7.06 -5.08
N TYR A 96 -2.57 7.55 -5.84
CA TYR A 96 -2.87 8.99 -5.91
C TYR A 96 -3.49 9.52 -4.62
N ASP A 97 -4.33 8.71 -3.97
CA ASP A 97 -5.03 9.12 -2.76
C ASP A 97 -4.08 9.34 -1.58
N ILE A 98 -3.09 8.47 -1.40
CA ILE A 98 -2.12 8.58 -0.29
C ILE A 98 -0.97 9.56 -0.59
N ASN A 99 -0.55 9.71 -1.86
CA ASN A 99 0.55 10.62 -2.20
C ASN A 99 0.14 12.09 -2.24
N GLU A 100 -1.07 12.39 -2.69
CA GLU A 100 -1.49 13.78 -2.86
C GLU A 100 -2.48 14.22 -1.76
N PHE A 101 -2.43 13.56 -0.60
CA PHE A 101 -3.14 13.96 0.61
C PHE A 101 -2.52 15.21 1.25
N GLU A 102 -3.27 16.31 1.24
CA GLU A 102 -2.94 17.55 1.94
C GLU A 102 -4.13 18.06 2.74
N ILE A 103 -3.90 18.45 4.00
CA ILE A 103 -4.89 19.18 4.79
C ILE A 103 -4.54 20.66 4.72
N VAL A 104 -5.43 21.44 4.11
CA VAL A 104 -5.33 22.90 4.05
C VAL A 104 -6.60 23.48 4.67
N THR A 105 -6.45 24.22 5.77
CA THR A 105 -7.57 24.91 6.43
C THR A 105 -7.74 26.33 5.90
N ASP A 106 -8.93 26.90 5.98
CA ASP A 106 -9.16 28.32 5.62
C ASP A 106 -8.24 29.25 6.41
N GLU A 107 -8.03 28.97 7.69
CA GLU A 107 -7.09 29.69 8.53
C GLU A 107 -5.67 29.66 7.93
N SER A 108 -5.21 28.49 7.46
CA SER A 108 -3.90 28.36 6.81
C SER A 108 -3.81 29.17 5.52
N ILE A 109 -4.90 29.26 4.74
CA ILE A 109 -4.98 30.06 3.51
C ILE A 109 -4.95 31.56 3.84
N GLN A 110 -5.70 32.02 4.85
CA GLN A 110 -5.69 33.43 5.25
C GLN A 110 -4.33 33.85 5.80
N LYS A 111 -3.65 32.99 6.57
CA LYS A 111 -2.28 33.24 7.05
C LYS A 111 -1.30 33.44 5.89
N ARG A 112 -1.39 32.64 4.81
CA ARG A 112 -0.53 32.76 3.62
C ARG A 112 -0.65 34.13 2.92
N LYS A 113 -1.81 34.80 2.99
CA LYS A 113 -1.98 36.15 2.41
C LYS A 113 -1.07 37.20 3.07
N ASN A 114 -0.67 36.98 4.32
CA ASN A 114 0.28 37.83 5.03
C ASN A 114 1.72 37.32 4.88
N ASN A 115 2.36 37.68 3.75
CA ASN A 115 3.74 37.29 3.39
C ASN A 115 4.80 37.54 4.49
N ARG A 116 4.53 38.46 5.44
CA ARG A 116 5.46 38.82 6.53
C ARG A 116 5.41 37.90 7.75
N ARG A 117 4.39 37.03 7.90
CA ARG A 117 4.15 36.25 9.13
C ARG A 117 3.69 34.82 8.90
N ALA A 118 3.55 34.37 7.67
CA ALA A 118 3.24 32.98 7.42
C ALA A 118 4.49 32.15 7.78
N ASN A 119 4.52 31.61 9.01
CA ASN A 119 5.22 30.35 9.23
C ASN A 119 4.73 29.43 8.11
N TYR A 120 5.67 28.83 7.39
CA TYR A 120 5.33 27.95 6.28
C TYR A 120 4.17 27.04 6.70
N ALA A 121 3.14 26.91 5.86
CA ALA A 121 2.05 25.97 6.08
C ALA A 121 2.51 24.53 5.81
N ILE A 122 3.67 24.18 6.38
CA ILE A 122 4.32 22.90 6.32
C ILE A 122 4.11 22.34 7.73
N SER A 123 3.25 21.33 7.85
CA SER A 123 3.26 20.46 9.03
C SER A 123 4.65 19.82 9.09
N ASP A 124 5.25 19.72 10.28
CA ASP A 124 6.51 18.97 10.50
C ASP A 124 6.24 17.47 10.38
N ARG A 125 5.86 17.07 9.16
CA ARG A 125 5.56 15.70 8.77
C ARG A 125 6.62 15.23 7.83
N LYS A 126 7.21 14.08 8.14
CA LYS A 126 8.07 13.39 7.18
C LYS A 126 7.19 12.89 6.03
N ARG A 127 7.43 13.45 4.84
CA ARG A 127 6.74 13.06 3.62
C ARG A 127 7.42 11.86 3.00
N PHE A 128 6.63 11.00 2.38
CA PHE A 128 7.09 9.84 1.66
C PHE A 128 6.46 9.82 0.27
N ASP A 129 7.19 9.25 -0.69
CA ASP A 129 6.64 8.88 -2.00
C ASP A 129 6.18 7.42 -1.94
N TYR A 130 4.88 7.19 -2.02
CA TYR A 130 4.30 5.86 -1.94
C TYR A 130 4.18 5.23 -3.32
N GLN A 131 4.86 4.10 -3.53
CA GLN A 131 4.54 3.18 -4.60
C GLN A 131 3.50 2.17 -4.12
N VAL A 132 2.54 1.83 -4.98
CA VAL A 132 1.54 0.79 -4.69
C VAL A 132 1.73 -0.38 -5.65
N GLY A 133 1.69 -1.60 -5.12
CA GLY A 133 1.69 -2.86 -5.85
C GLY A 133 0.44 -3.68 -5.54
N VAL A 134 0.21 -4.73 -6.32
CA VAL A 134 -0.84 -5.71 -6.05
C VAL A 134 -0.19 -7.08 -5.91
N ALA A 135 -0.52 -7.79 -4.84
CA ALA A 135 -0.13 -9.16 -4.62
C ALA A 135 -1.37 -10.07 -4.62
N ALA A 136 -1.27 -11.24 -5.21
CA ALA A 136 -2.37 -12.18 -5.33
C ALA A 136 -1.88 -13.63 -5.29
N VAL A 137 -2.80 -14.55 -5.02
CA VAL A 137 -2.54 -15.98 -5.17
C VAL A 137 -2.59 -16.35 -6.65
N GLU A 138 -3.67 -15.96 -7.31
CA GLU A 138 -3.98 -16.26 -8.70
C GLU A 138 -3.32 -15.29 -9.70
N PRO A 139 -3.27 -15.64 -11.01
CA PRO A 139 -2.69 -14.76 -12.02
C PRO A 139 -3.60 -13.57 -12.34
N TYR A 140 -3.09 -12.65 -13.15
CA TYR A 140 -3.78 -11.44 -13.60
C TYR A 140 -4.34 -11.64 -15.00
N SER A 141 -5.47 -11.01 -15.30
CA SER A 141 -5.96 -10.96 -16.68
C SER A 141 -4.98 -10.17 -17.57
N PRO A 142 -4.94 -10.41 -18.89
CA PRO A 142 -4.08 -9.65 -19.80
C PRO A 142 -4.26 -8.13 -19.67
N ALA A 143 -5.51 -7.67 -19.61
CA ALA A 143 -5.81 -6.25 -19.43
C ALA A 143 -5.30 -5.70 -18.08
N ALA A 144 -5.40 -6.47 -17.00
CA ALA A 144 -4.86 -6.07 -15.69
C ALA A 144 -3.33 -5.97 -15.71
N PHE A 145 -2.66 -6.94 -16.34
CA PHE A 145 -1.21 -6.97 -16.50
C PHE A 145 -0.69 -5.80 -17.36
N GLU A 146 -1.29 -5.59 -18.54
CA GLU A 146 -0.96 -4.49 -19.44
C GLU A 146 -1.20 -3.12 -18.78
N PHE A 147 -2.31 -2.97 -18.06
CA PHE A 147 -2.59 -1.74 -17.32
C PHE A 147 -1.55 -1.50 -16.22
N ALA A 148 -1.17 -2.53 -15.46
CA ALA A 148 -0.15 -2.42 -14.43
C ALA A 148 1.21 -1.99 -15.01
N ALA A 149 1.63 -2.61 -16.11
CA ALA A 149 2.88 -2.29 -16.80
C ALA A 149 2.93 -0.82 -17.25
N ASN A 150 1.85 -0.34 -17.88
CA ASN A 150 1.74 1.05 -18.34
C ASN A 150 1.71 2.07 -17.17
N ASN A 151 1.29 1.65 -15.97
CA ASN A 151 1.20 2.51 -14.80
C ASN A 151 2.32 2.28 -13.77
N LYS A 152 3.31 1.43 -14.10
CA LYS A 152 4.44 1.06 -13.22
C LYS A 152 3.95 0.52 -11.87
N ILE A 153 2.95 -0.35 -11.89
CA ILE A 153 2.42 -1.02 -10.70
C ILE A 153 3.06 -2.40 -10.63
N PRO A 154 3.91 -2.69 -9.63
CA PRO A 154 4.46 -4.03 -9.45
C PRO A 154 3.32 -5.00 -9.13
N LEU A 155 3.33 -6.13 -9.83
CA LEU A 155 2.41 -7.23 -9.63
C LEU A 155 3.17 -8.41 -9.01
N PHE A 156 2.48 -9.18 -8.19
CA PHE A 156 3.03 -10.38 -7.58
C PHE A 156 1.97 -11.47 -7.54
N SER A 157 2.21 -12.60 -8.19
CA SER A 157 1.32 -13.77 -8.12
C SER A 157 2.07 -14.96 -7.52
N LEU A 158 1.49 -15.60 -6.50
CA LEU A 158 2.08 -16.83 -5.94
C LEU A 158 2.23 -17.93 -7.00
N ARG A 159 1.26 -18.05 -7.92
CA ARG A 159 1.29 -19.01 -9.04
C ARG A 159 2.50 -18.83 -9.97
N TRP A 160 3.19 -17.69 -9.95
CA TRP A 160 4.35 -17.48 -10.82
C TRP A 160 5.62 -18.22 -10.36
N PHE A 161 5.71 -18.57 -9.09
CA PHE A 161 6.93 -19.16 -8.54
C PHE A 161 6.68 -20.27 -7.50
N LEU A 162 5.44 -20.46 -7.05
CA LEU A 162 5.05 -21.62 -6.26
C LEU A 162 4.48 -22.73 -7.17
N PRO A 163 4.69 -24.00 -6.82
CA PRO A 163 4.02 -25.13 -7.48
C PRO A 163 2.48 -25.02 -7.38
N GLU A 164 1.77 -25.47 -8.42
CA GLU A 164 0.30 -25.38 -8.50
C GLU A 164 -0.40 -25.99 -7.27
N ASN A 165 0.06 -27.16 -6.81
CA ASN A 165 -0.49 -27.84 -5.64
C ASN A 165 -0.38 -27.02 -4.35
N VAL A 166 0.59 -26.10 -4.24
CA VAL A 166 0.72 -25.22 -3.07
C VAL A 166 -0.32 -24.11 -3.11
N CYS A 167 -0.59 -23.55 -4.28
CA CYS A 167 -1.66 -22.56 -4.45
C CYS A 167 -3.05 -23.18 -4.23
N ASP A 168 -3.24 -24.43 -4.65
CA ASP A 168 -4.50 -25.14 -4.41
C ASP A 168 -4.72 -25.40 -2.91
N LEU A 169 -3.68 -25.83 -2.19
CA LEU A 169 -3.71 -25.95 -0.72
C LEU A 169 -4.04 -24.64 0.00
N PHE A 170 -3.61 -23.50 -0.56
CA PHE A 170 -3.96 -22.19 -0.02
C PHE A 170 -5.48 -21.95 -0.09
N HIS A 171 -6.13 -22.39 -1.17
CA HIS A 171 -7.57 -22.26 -1.36
C HIS A 171 -8.37 -23.25 -0.52
N ASP A 172 -7.79 -24.39 -0.16
CA ASP A 172 -8.43 -25.40 0.70
C ASP A 172 -8.52 -25.00 2.19
N ILE A 173 -7.97 -23.85 2.58
CA ILE A 173 -8.10 -23.31 3.95
C ILE A 173 -9.58 -22.98 4.22
N ASN A 174 -10.20 -23.70 5.17
CA ASN A 174 -11.61 -23.57 5.58
C ASN A 174 -11.77 -23.27 7.07
#